data_AF-A0A094LDX6-F1
#
_entry.id   AF-A0A094LDX6-F1
#
_cell.length_a   1.000
_cell.length_b   1.000
_cell.length_c   1.000
_cell.angle_alpha   90.00
_cell.angle_beta   90.00
_cell.angle_gamma   90.00
#
_symmetry.space_group_name_H-M   'P 1'
#
loop_
_entity.id
_entity.type
_entity.pdbx_description
1 polymer ?
#
loop_
_entity_poly.entity_id
_entity_poly.type
_entity_poly.pdbx_seq_one_letter_code
_entity_poly.pdbx_strand_id
1 'polypeptide(L)' 'YDVAVVDLNNDGWQDIVVGAPQYFDRSGDIGGAVYIYINRQGKWEGAKPIRLNGTTDSMFGLAVENVGDINQ' A
#
# COMPACT_ATOMS: atom_id res chain seq x y z
N TYR A 1 4.23 -10.90 -2.79
CA TYR A 1 3.03 -10.37 -2.14
C TYR A 1 3.39 -10.22 -0.68
N ASP A 2 3.20 -9.03 -0.13
CA ASP A 2 3.57 -8.71 1.23
C ASP A 2 2.49 -7.84 1.87
N VAL A 3 2.38 -7.84 3.20
CA VAL A 3 1.36 -7.09 3.93
C VAL A 3 1.93 -6.49 5.20
N ALA A 4 1.68 -5.19 5.40
CA ALA A 4 2.01 -4.49 6.63
C ALA A 4 0.77 -3.85 7.22
N VAL A 5 0.80 -3.68 8.54
CA VAL A 5 -0.26 -3.07 9.34
C VAL A 5 0.35 -1.95 10.17
N VAL A 6 -0.21 -0.74 10.03
CA VAL A 6 0.32 0.48 10.64
C VAL A 6 -0.77 1.53 10.71
N ASP A 7 -0.80 2.33 11.77
CA ASP A 7 -1.64 3.54 11.84
C ASP A 7 -0.92 4.67 11.09
N LEU A 8 -1.31 4.94 9.84
CA LEU A 8 -0.61 5.91 8.96
C LEU A 8 -1.06 7.34 9.21
N ASN A 9 -2.28 7.54 9.72
CA ASN A 9 -2.89 8.85 9.90
C ASN A 9 -3.01 9.25 11.40
N ASN A 10 -2.52 8.40 12.30
CA ASN A 10 -2.51 8.58 13.74
C ASN A 10 -3.92 8.77 14.33
N ASP A 11 -4.90 8.01 13.82
CA ASP A 11 -6.29 8.07 14.29
C ASP A 11 -6.65 6.98 15.32
N GLY A 12 -5.67 6.14 15.67
CA GLY A 12 -5.80 5.03 16.61
C GLY A 12 -6.30 3.74 15.98
N TRP A 13 -6.58 3.70 14.67
CA TRP A 13 -6.96 2.51 13.94
C TRP A 13 -5.84 2.04 13.03
N GLN A 14 -5.67 0.72 12.96
CA GLN A 14 -4.66 0.13 12.10
C GLN A 14 -5.13 0.12 10.64
N ASP A 15 -4.29 0.68 9.75
CA ASP A 15 -4.45 0.65 8.31
C ASP A 15 -3.75 -0.57 7.70
N ILE A 16 -4.11 -0.92 6.46
CA ILE A 16 -3.56 -2.08 5.76
C ILE A 16 -2.79 -1.61 4.53
N VAL A 17 -1.57 -2.10 4.38
CA VAL A 17 -0.74 -1.88 3.19
C VAL A 17 -0.45 -3.22 2.54
N VAL A 18 -0.77 -3.34 1.25
CA VAL A 18 -0.63 -4.58 0.47
C VAL A 18 0.31 -4.36 -0.71
N GLY A 19 1.39 -5.13 -0.76
CA GLY A 19 2.33 -5.18 -1.88
C GLY A 19 1.86 -6.13 -2.99
N ALA A 20 1.79 -5.62 -4.22
CA ALA A 20 1.43 -6.35 -5.43
C ALA A 20 2.56 -6.25 -6.47
N PRO A 21 3.71 -6.91 -6.24
CA PRO A 21 4.90 -6.77 -7.10
C PRO A 21 4.71 -7.30 -8.52
N GLN A 22 3.73 -8.17 -8.74
CA GLN A 22 3.39 -8.72 -10.06
C GLN A 22 2.28 -7.92 -10.78
N TYR A 23 1.80 -6.83 -10.18
CA TYR A 23 0.88 -5.94 -10.87
C TYR A 23 1.58 -5.28 -12.06
N PHE A 24 0.91 -5.21 -13.21
CA PHE A 24 1.41 -4.46 -14.36
C PHE A 24 0.23 -3.86 -15.13
N ASP A 25 0.47 -2.73 -15.77
CA ASP A 25 -0.47 -2.14 -16.73
C ASP A 25 -0.07 -2.50 -18.17
N ARG A 26 -1.05 -2.70 -19.04
CA ARG A 26 -0.87 -3.01 -20.46
C ARG A 26 -0.25 -1.85 -21.25
N SER A 27 -0.34 -0.62 -20.74
CA SER A 27 0.36 0.54 -21.30
C SER A 27 1.90 0.42 -21.21
N GLY A 28 2.40 -0.44 -20.31
CA GLY A 28 3.83 -0.76 -20.18
C GLY A 28 4.61 0.09 -19.19
N ASP A 29 4.01 1.13 -18.61
CA ASP A 29 4.74 2.08 -17.74
C ASP A 29 4.75 1.70 -16.25
N ILE A 30 3.94 0.70 -15.86
CA ILE A 30 3.76 0.29 -14.46
C ILE A 30 4.24 -1.14 -14.26
N GLY A 31 5.18 -1.32 -13.32
CA GLY A 31 5.68 -2.62 -12.86
C GLY A 31 5.70 -2.71 -11.34
N GLY A 32 4.75 -3.43 -10.78
CA GLY A 32 4.47 -3.50 -9.35
C GLY A 32 3.58 -2.36 -8.84
N ALA A 33 2.90 -2.62 -7.72
CA ALA A 33 2.05 -1.64 -7.05
C ALA A 33 2.00 -1.89 -5.54
N VAL A 34 1.67 -0.85 -4.79
CA VAL A 34 1.28 -0.93 -3.38
C VAL A 34 -0.11 -0.34 -3.22
N TYR A 35 -0.96 -1.01 -2.46
CA TYR A 35 -2.31 -0.57 -2.14
C TYR A 35 -2.40 -0.25 -0.65
N ILE A 36 -2.90 0.93 -0.33
CA ILE A 36 -3.07 1.40 1.05
C ILE A 36 -4.56 1.54 1.32
N TYR A 37 -5.06 0.82 2.32
CA TYR A 37 -6.44 0.90 2.79
C TYR A 37 -6.47 1.58 4.16
N ILE A 38 -7.01 2.80 4.18
CA ILE A 38 -7.19 3.55 5.42
C ILE A 38 -8.44 3.04 6.14
N ASN A 39 -8.27 2.62 7.38
CA ASN A 39 -9.31 2.12 8.24
C ASN A 39 -10.16 3.28 8.76
N ARG A 40 -11.46 3.26 8.46
CA ARG A 40 -12.41 4.28 8.92
C ARG A 40 -13.17 3.78 10.13
N GLN A 41 -12.47 3.45 11.21
CA GLN A 41 -13.07 2.97 12.46
C GLN A 41 -13.87 1.67 12.30
N GLY A 42 -13.30 0.72 11.55
CA GLY A 42 -13.93 -0.56 11.20
C GLY A 42 -14.90 -0.50 10.02
N LYS A 43 -15.12 0.68 9.42
CA LYS A 43 -16.00 0.85 8.25
C LYS A 43 -15.23 0.59 6.96
N TRP A 44 -15.34 -0.63 6.46
CA TRP A 44 -14.70 -1.07 5.20
C TRP A 44 -15.60 -0.93 3.97
N GLU A 45 -16.90 -0.70 4.16
CA GLU A 45 -17.84 -0.56 3.05
C GLU A 45 -17.45 0.63 2.14
N GLY A 46 -17.20 0.33 0.87
CA GLY A 46 -16.79 1.33 -0.11
C GLY A 46 -15.36 1.86 0.07
N ALA A 47 -14.52 1.20 0.87
CA ALA A 47 -13.12 1.56 1.02
C ALA A 47 -12.41 1.52 -0.35
N LYS A 48 -11.84 2.67 -0.75
CA LYS A 48 -11.05 2.79 -1.98
C LYS A 48 -9.58 2.88 -1.59
N PRO A 49 -8.73 1.94 -2.04
CA PRO A 49 -7.32 2.01 -1.72
C PRO A 49 -6.66 3.16 -2.46
N ILE A 50 -5.67 3.77 -1.81
CA ILE A 50 -4.68 4.61 -2.48
C ILE A 50 -3.70 3.66 -3.15
N ARG A 51 -3.46 3.82 -4.45
CA ARG A 51 -2.52 3.01 -5.22
C ARG A 51 -1.26 3.80 -5.52
N LEU A 52 -0.12 3.25 -5.11
CA LEU A 52 1.20 3.72 -5.51
C LEU A 52 1.73 2.79 -6.59
N ASN A 53 2.23 3.36 -7.69
CA ASN A 53 2.70 2.61 -8.84
C ASN A 53 4.23 2.54 -8.84
N GLY A 54 4.76 1.35 -9.13
CA GLY A 54 6.17 1.20 -9.51
C GLY A 54 6.39 1.53 -10.98
N THR A 55 7.64 1.81 -11.33
CA THR A 55 8.07 1.88 -12.74
C THR A 55 8.10 0.47 -13.33
N THR A 56 8.10 0.39 -14.67
CA THR A 56 8.26 -0.87 -15.42
C THR A 56 9.39 -1.72 -14.86
N ASP A 57 9.14 -3.03 -14.74
CA ASP A 57 10.08 -4.06 -14.27
C ASP A 57 10.66 -3.87 -12.85
N SER A 58 10.16 -2.91 -12.04
CA SER A 58 10.72 -2.61 -10.71
C SER A 58 10.31 -3.58 -9.60
N MET A 59 9.28 -4.40 -9.85
CA MET A 59 8.64 -5.26 -8.83
C MET A 59 8.21 -4.48 -7.58
N PHE A 60 7.81 -3.21 -7.74
CA PHE A 60 7.43 -2.35 -6.62
C PHE A 60 6.35 -2.98 -5.73
N GLY A 61 6.51 -2.85 -4.41
CA GLY A 61 5.70 -3.58 -3.44
C GLY A 61 6.16 -5.01 -3.18
N LEU A 62 7.41 -5.37 -3.53
CA LEU A 62 8.00 -6.67 -3.22
C LEU A 62 8.10 -6.91 -1.71
N ALA A 63 8.45 -5.88 -0.96
CA ALA A 63 8.49 -5.85 0.49
C ALA A 63 7.84 -4.56 0.99
N VAL A 64 7.07 -4.66 2.07
CA VAL A 64 6.37 -3.57 2.73
C VAL A 64 6.56 -3.76 4.23
N GLU A 65 7.22 -2.81 4.87
CA GLU A 65 7.52 -2.86 6.32
C GLU A 65 7.11 -1.57 7.00
N ASN A 66 6.69 -1.69 8.26
CA ASN A 66 6.40 -0.54 9.11
C ASN A 66 7.71 -0.03 9.73
N VAL A 67 8.11 1.19 9.39
CA VAL A 67 9.34 1.84 9.90
C VAL A 67 9.08 2.85 11.02
N GLY A 68 7.83 2.98 11.47
CA GLY A 68 7.42 4.00 12.44
C GLY A 68 7.51 5.43 11.91
N ASP A 69 7.54 6.39 12.82
CA ASP A 69 7.75 7.80 12.51
C ASP A 69 9.25 8.07 12.32
N ILE A 70 9.64 8.41 11.09
CA ILE A 70 11.04 8.56 10.68
C ILE A 70 11.54 10.00 10.73
N ASN A 71 10.66 10.98 10.97
CA ASN A 71 10.98 12.40 10.84
C ASN A 71 10.76 13.21 12.13
N GLN A 72 10.96 12.56 13.28
CA GLN A 72 11.02 13.23 14.59
C GLN A 72 12.36 13.92 14.85
#